data_AF-A0A658NN22-F1
#
_entry.id   AF-A0A658NN22-F1
#
_cell.length_a   1.000
_cell.length_b   1.000
_cell.length_c   1.000
_cell.angle_alpha   90.00
_cell.angle_beta   90.00
_cell.angle_gamma   90.00
#
_symmetry.space_group_name_H-M   'P 1'
#
loop_
_entity.id
_entity.type
_entity.pdbx_description
1 polymer ?
#
loop_
_entity_poly.entity_id
_entity_poly.type
_entity_poly.pdbx_seq_one_letter_code
_entity_poly.pdbx_strand_id
1 'polypeptide(L)'
;PWCAQWEDELKCLLRAYVEAKQAQQVLDYDDLLVFWRQLLAESAQAREELSSRFRHILVDEYQDTNQLQAEIVRLLASHHGN
;
A
#
# COMPACT_ATOMS: atom_id res chain seq x y z
N PRO A 1 -22.24 3.04 13.91
CA PRO A 1 -21.82 3.59 12.59
C PRO A 1 -23.04 3.78 11.69
N TRP A 2 -23.16 4.94 11.03
CA TRP A 2 -24.32 5.31 10.19
C TRP A 2 -24.61 4.34 9.04
N CYS A 3 -23.64 3.51 8.67
CA CYS A 3 -23.74 2.50 7.62
C CYS A 3 -23.82 1.05 8.12
N ALA A 4 -23.87 0.81 9.44
CA ALA A 4 -23.74 -0.55 9.98
C ALA A 4 -24.83 -1.53 9.52
N GLN A 5 -26.04 -1.02 9.26
CA GLN A 5 -27.15 -1.84 8.72
C GLN A 5 -26.93 -2.33 7.28
N TRP A 6 -25.91 -1.82 6.58
CA TRP A 6 -25.59 -2.16 5.19
C TRP A 6 -24.34 -3.04 5.06
N GLU A 7 -23.89 -3.65 6.16
CA GLU A 7 -22.62 -4.38 6.18
C GLU A 7 -22.53 -5.48 5.11
N ASP A 8 -23.60 -6.26 4.94
CA ASP A 8 -23.63 -7.36 3.99
C ASP A 8 -23.69 -6.87 2.54
N GLU A 9 -24.45 -5.81 2.26
CA GLU A 9 -24.49 -5.17 0.95
C GLU A 9 -23.15 -4.55 0.58
N LEU A 10 -22.47 -3.89 1.54
CA LEU A 10 -21.15 -3.31 1.33
C LEU A 10 -20.09 -4.38 1.06
N LYS A 11 -20.14 -5.52 1.76
CA LYS A 11 -19.26 -6.66 1.46
C LYS A 11 -19.50 -7.21 0.05
N CYS A 12 -20.77 -7.38 -0.32
CA CYS A 12 -21.13 -7.83 -1.67
C CYS A 12 -20.63 -6.86 -2.75
N LEU A 13 -20.84 -5.56 -2.54
CA LEU A 13 -20.38 -4.50 -3.44
C LEU A 13 -18.86 -4.48 -3.56
N LEU A 14 -18.14 -4.52 -2.44
CA LEU A 14 -16.67 -4.48 -2.43
C LEU A 14 -16.08 -5.69 -3.15
N ARG A 15 -16.65 -6.88 -2.95
CA ARG A 15 -16.24 -8.09 -3.68
C ARG A 15 -16.42 -7.93 -5.19
N ALA A 16 -17.59 -7.49 -5.63
CA ALA A 16 -17.86 -7.27 -7.05
C ALA A 16 -16.94 -6.20 -7.66
N TYR A 17 -16.64 -5.14 -6.91
CA TYR A 17 -15.69 -4.10 -7.30
C TYR A 17 -14.27 -4.66 -7.50
N VAL A 18 -13.78 -5.47 -6.56
CA VAL A 18 -12.46 -6.11 -6.67
C VAL A 18 -12.41 -7.07 -7.84
N GLU A 19 -13.43 -7.90 -8.04
CA GLU A 19 -13.53 -8.83 -9.18
C GLU A 19 -13.52 -8.06 -10.52
N ALA A 20 -14.25 -6.95 -10.61
CA ALA A 20 -14.28 -6.13 -11.81
C ALA A 20 -12.92 -5.47 -12.12
N LYS A 21 -12.19 -5.00 -11.09
CA LYS A 21 -10.83 -4.47 -11.26
C LYS A 21 -9.87 -5.54 -11.77
N GLN A 22 -9.91 -6.73 -11.17
CA GLN A 22 -9.06 -7.86 -11.55
C GLN A 22 -9.31 -8.30 -13.00
N ALA A 23 -10.58 -8.40 -13.41
CA ALA A 23 -10.95 -8.76 -14.78
C ALA A 23 -10.42 -7.75 -15.82
N GLN A 24 -10.29 -6.48 -15.44
CA GLN A 24 -9.77 -5.41 -16.29
C GLN A 24 -8.26 -5.20 -16.16
N GLN A 25 -7.59 -5.88 -15.22
CA GLN A 25 -6.17 -5.68 -14.90
C GLN A 25 -5.84 -4.22 -14.53
N VAL A 26 -6.75 -3.55 -13.81
CA VAL A 26 -6.59 -2.16 -13.35
C VAL A 26 -6.36 -2.11 -11.85
N LEU A 27 -5.67 -1.06 -11.41
CA LEU A 27 -5.37 -0.78 -10.01
C LEU A 27 -5.94 0.59 -9.64
N ASP A 28 -6.51 0.70 -8.43
CA ASP A 28 -6.79 1.99 -7.81
C ASP A 28 -5.66 2.43 -6.88
N TYR A 29 -5.81 3.61 -6.26
CA TYR A 29 -4.76 4.19 -5.41
C TYR A 29 -4.45 3.34 -4.17
N ASP A 30 -5.43 2.67 -3.58
CA ASP A 30 -5.21 1.80 -2.42
C ASP A 30 -4.47 0.53 -2.82
N ASP A 31 -4.83 -0.05 -3.97
CA ASP A 31 -4.12 -1.20 -4.52
C ASP A 31 -2.64 -0.89 -4.74
N LEU A 32 -2.33 0.32 -5.25
CA LEU A 32 -0.95 0.74 -5.46
C LEU A 32 -0.16 0.69 -4.14
N LEU A 33 -0.71 1.21 -3.04
CA LEU A 33 -0.05 1.17 -1.74
C LEU A 33 0.14 -0.26 -1.25
N VAL A 34 -0.88 -1.10 -1.37
CA VAL A 34 -0.81 -2.52 -0.94
C VAL A 34 0.25 -3.27 -1.73
N PHE A 35 0.26 -3.15 -3.05
CA PHE A 35 1.22 -3.85 -3.90
C PHE A 35 2.64 -3.30 -3.73
N TRP A 36 2.82 -1.99 -3.51
CA TRP A 36 4.13 -1.43 -3.18
C TRP A 36 4.69 -2.01 -1.90
N ARG A 37 3.88 -2.06 -0.84
CA ARG A 37 4.30 -2.68 0.43
C ARG A 37 4.63 -4.15 0.23
N GLN A 38 3.79 -4.89 -0.50
CA GLN A 38 4.00 -6.31 -0.77
C GLN A 38 5.31 -6.56 -1.53
N LEU A 39 5.57 -5.80 -2.60
CA LEU A 39 6.80 -5.89 -3.38
C LEU A 39 8.04 -5.72 -2.50
N LEU A 40 8.04 -4.68 -1.66
CA LEU A 40 9.16 -4.38 -0.77
C LEU A 40 9.32 -5.39 0.38
N ALA A 41 8.23 -6.00 0.83
CA ALA A 41 8.27 -6.99 1.91
C ALA A 41 8.72 -8.36 1.42
N GLU A 42 8.27 -8.78 0.23
CA GLU A 42 8.42 -10.15 -0.26
C GLU A 42 9.60 -10.31 -1.23
N SER A 43 9.98 -9.27 -1.98
CA SER A 43 11.12 -9.32 -2.89
C SER A 43 12.34 -8.63 -2.28
N ALA A 44 13.25 -9.42 -1.71
CA ALA A 44 14.52 -8.91 -1.17
C ALA A 44 15.34 -8.18 -2.25
N GLN A 45 15.31 -8.66 -3.50
CA GLN A 45 15.99 -8.02 -4.62
C GLN A 45 15.41 -6.63 -4.91
N ALA A 46 14.07 -6.53 -5.04
CA ALA A 46 13.43 -5.23 -5.31
C ALA A 46 13.64 -4.26 -4.15
N ARG A 47 13.54 -4.73 -2.91
CA ARG A 47 13.81 -3.91 -1.72
C ARG A 47 15.24 -3.36 -1.74
N GLU A 48 16.23 -4.19 -2.03
CA GLU A 48 17.63 -3.75 -2.09
C GLU A 48 17.84 -2.69 -3.19
N GLU A 49 17.33 -2.95 -4.39
CA GLU A 49 17.43 -2.02 -5.52
C GLU A 49 16.79 -0.66 -5.20
N LEU A 50 15.59 -0.68 -4.61
CA LEU A 50 14.83 0.54 -4.34
C LEU A 50 15.36 1.30 -3.13
N SER A 51 15.71 0.60 -2.05
CA SER A 51 16.20 1.24 -0.82
C SER A 51 17.61 1.82 -0.98
N SER A 52 18.47 1.21 -1.80
CA SER A 52 19.79 1.75 -2.12
C SER A 52 19.74 2.99 -3.03
N ARG A 53 18.65 3.16 -3.79
CA ARG A 53 18.46 4.32 -4.68
C ARG A 53 18.17 5.61 -3.92
N PHE A 54 17.48 5.52 -2.78
CA PHE A 54 17.07 6.68 -2.00
C PHE A 54 17.89 6.82 -0.72
N ARG A 55 18.96 7.62 -0.80
CA ARG A 55 19.83 7.88 0.36
C ARG A 55 19.10 8.55 1.53
N HIS A 56 18.20 9.48 1.23
CA HIS A 56 17.40 10.20 2.21
C HIS A 56 15.94 10.24 1.75
N ILE A 57 15.03 10.04 2.68
CA ILE A 57 13.59 10.05 2.43
C ILE A 57 12.99 11.09 3.39
N LEU A 58 12.35 12.12 2.82
CA LEU A 58 11.60 13.10 3.57
C LEU A 58 10.11 12.81 3.36
N VAL A 59 9.36 12.74 4.46
CA VAL A 59 7.91 12.58 4.42
C VAL A 59 7.31 13.84 5.02
N ASP A 60 6.56 14.56 4.20
CA ASP A 60 5.76 15.69 4.66
C ASP A 60 4.41 15.18 5.21
N GLU A 61 3.76 15.97 6.07
CA GLU A 61 2.48 15.64 6.70
C GLU A 61 2.44 14.23 7.33
N TYR A 62 3.53 13.83 8.00
CA TYR A 62 3.68 12.48 8.54
C TYR A 62 2.57 12.09 9.52
N GLN A 63 1.95 13.05 10.19
CA GLN A 63 0.82 12.82 11.09
C GLN A 63 -0.42 12.23 10.40
N ASP A 64 -0.58 12.45 9.10
CA ASP A 64 -1.70 11.94 8.30
C ASP A 64 -1.40 10.57 7.66
N THR A 65 -0.20 10.03 7.92
CA THR A 65 0.27 8.77 7.33
C THR A 65 -0.36 7.57 8.04
N ASN A 66 -0.91 6.63 7.28
CA ASN A 66 -1.43 5.38 7.85
C ASN A 66 -0.33 4.32 8.03
N GLN A 67 -0.66 3.21 8.71
CA GLN A 67 0.31 2.14 8.98
C GLN A 67 0.94 1.56 7.70
N LEU A 68 0.15 1.38 6.64
CA LEU A 68 0.60 0.83 5.36
C LEU A 68 1.68 1.73 4.73
N GLN A 69 1.42 3.03 4.66
CA GLN A 69 2.36 4.01 4.13
C GLN A 69 3.63 4.11 4.98
N ALA A 70 3.51 4.08 6.31
CA ALA A 70 4.66 4.07 7.21
C ALA A 70 5.53 2.80 7.07
N GLU A 71 4.92 1.64 6.77
CA GLU A 71 5.66 0.41 6.44
C GLU A 71 6.44 0.55 5.13
N ILE A 72 5.84 1.15 4.09
CA ILE A 72 6.52 1.40 2.81
C ILE A 72 7.77 2.27 3.04
N VAL A 73 7.63 3.40 3.74
CA VAL A 73 8.75 4.31 4.03
C VAL A 73 9.86 3.59 4.79
N ARG A 74 9.52 2.81 5.82
CA ARG A 74 10.51 2.03 6.59
C ARG A 74 11.25 0.99 5.74
N LEU A 75 10.54 0.30 4.85
CA LEU A 75 11.17 -0.66 3.95
C LEU A 75 12.05 0.02 2.90
N LEU A 76 11.70 1.22 2.44
CA LEU A 76 12.55 2.01 1.54
C LEU A 76 13.78 2.60 2.25
N ALA A 77 13.68 2.93 3.53
CA ALA A 77 14.80 3.46 4.31
C ALA A 77 15.79 2.38 4.78
N SER A 78 15.48 1.09 4.57
CA SER A 78 16.17 -0.02 5.25
C SER A 78 17.66 -0.14 4.95
N HIS A 79 18.11 0.31 3.76
CA HIS A 79 19.51 0.22 3.37
C HIS A 79 20.40 1.29 4.04
N HIS A 80 19.86 2.49 4.25
CA HIS A 80 20.63 3.61 4.80
C HIS A 80 20.37 3.88 6.29
N GLY A 81 19.32 3.30 6.88
CA GLY A 81 19.02 3.44 8.30
C GLY A 81 18.59 4.86 8.69
N ASN A 82 17.80 5.51 7.83
CA ASN A 82 17.18 6.81 8.12
C ASN A 82 16.00 6.68 9.09
#